data_AF-A0A2A6RL24-F1
#
_entry.id   AF-A0A2A6RL24-F1
#
_cell.length_a   1.000
_cell.length_b   1.000
_cell.length_c   1.000
_cell.angle_alpha   90.00
_cell.angle_beta   90.00
_cell.angle_gamma   90.00
#
_symmetry.space_group_name_H-M   'P 1'
#
loop_
_entity.id
_entity.type
_entity.pdbx_description
1 polymer ?
#
loop_
_entity_poly.entity_id
_entity_poly.type
_entity_poly.pdbx_seq_one_letter_code
_entity_poly.pdbx_strand_id
1 'polypeptide(L)'
;MARPKRPPHPMLQVARNHLQQLDEGLHDEPIHLRMLDGPPGAPRYAVYVGACEREGPCPYDVEDQSPCPILDCELRHSLRMLLDREGKLVEVLRSGVRWTA
;
A
#
# COMPACT_ATOMS: atom_id res chain seq x y z
N MET A 1 -27.59 -9.33 19.06
CA MET A 1 -26.60 -10.25 18.47
C MET A 1 -25.72 -9.45 17.53
N ALA A 2 -24.41 -9.36 17.79
CA ALA A 2 -23.49 -8.61 16.95
C ALA A 2 -23.31 -9.33 15.60
N ARG A 3 -23.42 -8.59 14.49
CA ARG A 3 -23.17 -9.12 13.13
C ARG A 3 -21.75 -9.71 13.08
N PRO A 4 -21.55 -10.94 12.57
CA PRO A 4 -20.20 -11.46 12.37
C PRO A 4 -19.41 -10.49 11.49
N LYS A 5 -18.24 -10.05 11.97
CA LYS A 5 -17.32 -9.27 11.12
C LYS A 5 -17.02 -10.12 9.88
N ARG A 6 -17.28 -9.56 8.69
CA ARG A 6 -16.97 -10.23 7.43
C ARG A 6 -15.50 -10.64 7.45
N PRO A 7 -15.14 -11.86 7.02
CA PRO A 7 -13.74 -12.26 6.95
C PRO A 7 -12.95 -11.27 6.06
N PRO A 8 -11.66 -11.05 6.36
CA PRO A 8 -10.82 -10.16 5.55
C PRO A 8 -10.79 -10.65 4.10
N HIS A 9 -10.71 -9.70 3.16
CA HIS A 9 -10.68 -10.03 1.74
C HIS A 9 -9.46 -10.91 1.43
N PRO A 10 -9.59 -12.03 0.70
CA PRO A 10 -8.48 -12.97 0.47
C PRO A 10 -7.26 -12.31 -0.19
N MET A 11 -7.50 -11.28 -1.01
CA MET A 11 -6.43 -10.48 -1.63
C MET A 11 -5.50 -9.79 -0.62
N LEU A 12 -5.93 -9.55 0.63
CA LEU A 12 -5.04 -9.02 1.67
C LEU A 12 -3.91 -9.98 2.00
N GLN A 13 -4.18 -11.28 2.01
CA GLN A 13 -3.15 -12.29 2.26
C GLN A 13 -2.19 -12.40 1.07
N VAL A 14 -2.71 -12.38 -0.15
CA VAL A 14 -1.89 -12.37 -1.37
C VAL A 14 -1.00 -11.13 -1.41
N ALA A 15 -1.55 -9.96 -1.10
CA ALA A 15 -0.81 -8.72 -1.00
C ALA A 15 0.29 -8.77 0.08
N ARG A 16 0.00 -9.35 1.25
CA ARG A 16 1.00 -9.54 2.33
C ARG A 16 2.16 -10.41 1.85
N ASN A 17 1.89 -11.50 1.14
CA ASN A 17 2.93 -12.38 0.62
C ASN A 17 3.83 -11.66 -0.40
N HIS A 18 3.25 -10.84 -1.28
CA HIS A 18 4.05 -10.03 -2.21
C HIS A 18 4.88 -8.98 -1.47
N LEU A 19 4.28 -8.31 -0.48
CA LEU A 19 4.99 -7.33 0.33
C LEU A 19 6.20 -7.95 1.03
N GLN A 20 6.03 -9.17 1.57
CA GLN A 20 7.09 -9.94 2.22
C GLN A 20 8.30 -10.25 1.33
N GLN A 21 8.11 -10.23 0.02
CA GLN A 21 9.17 -10.47 -0.96
C GLN A 21 9.79 -9.18 -1.48
N LEU A 22 9.11 -8.04 -1.33
CA LEU A 22 9.48 -6.78 -1.95
C LEU A 22 10.25 -5.86 -1.02
N ASP A 23 9.85 -5.78 0.26
CA ASP A 23 10.37 -4.76 1.16
C ASP A 23 10.26 -5.16 2.64
N GLU A 24 11.40 -5.52 3.23
CA GLU A 24 11.51 -5.94 4.64
C GLU A 24 11.07 -4.87 5.64
N GLY A 25 11.24 -3.59 5.31
CA GLY A 25 10.88 -2.48 6.19
C GLY A 25 9.37 -2.27 6.34
N LEU A 26 8.57 -2.83 5.44
CA LEU A 26 7.11 -2.63 5.39
C LEU A 26 6.30 -3.88 5.76
N HIS A 27 6.94 -4.98 6.15
CA HIS A 27 6.28 -6.28 6.39
C HIS A 27 5.11 -6.21 7.39
N ASP A 28 5.33 -5.47 8.47
CA ASP A 28 4.40 -5.38 9.60
C ASP A 28 3.42 -4.21 9.45
N GLU A 29 3.60 -3.36 8.44
CA GLU A 29 2.77 -2.19 8.23
C GLU A 29 1.33 -2.56 7.79
N PRO A 30 0.35 -1.70 8.12
CA PRO A 30 -1.03 -1.92 7.73
C PRO A 30 -1.16 -1.85 6.20
N ILE A 31 -1.80 -2.89 5.64
CA ILE A 31 -2.08 -2.98 4.21
C ILE A 31 -3.45 -2.38 3.90
N HIS A 32 -3.48 -1.39 3.02
CA HIS A 32 -4.70 -0.79 2.52
C HIS A 32 -5.03 -1.32 1.13
N LEU A 33 -6.08 -2.14 1.02
CA LEU A 33 -6.56 -2.71 -0.23
C LEU A 33 -7.70 -1.87 -0.80
N ARG A 34 -7.57 -1.44 -2.06
CA ARG A 34 -8.59 -0.75 -2.84
C ARG A 34 -8.90 -1.53 -4.11
N MET A 35 -10.18 -1.76 -4.39
CA MET A 35 -10.59 -2.29 -5.70
C MET A 35 -10.56 -1.18 -6.74
N LEU A 36 -10.06 -1.50 -7.93
CA LEU A 36 -10.02 -0.62 -9.07
C LEU A 36 -11.10 -1.00 -10.07
N ASP A 37 -11.78 0.01 -10.58
CA ASP A 37 -12.61 -0.12 -11.77
C ASP A 37 -11.73 0.08 -12.99
N GLY A 38 -11.68 -0.94 -13.84
CA GLY A 38 -10.84 -0.97 -15.03
C GLY A 38 -11.34 -2.01 -16.02
N PRO A 39 -10.98 -1.87 -17.31
CA PRO A 39 -11.38 -2.80 -18.36
C PRO A 39 -10.82 -4.22 -18.09
N PRO A 40 -11.34 -5.25 -18.77
CA PRO A 40 -10.77 -6.60 -18.70
C PRO A 40 -9.26 -6.56 -19.02
N GLY A 41 -8.45 -7.22 -18.18
CA GLY A 41 -6.99 -7.23 -18.32
C GLY A 41 -6.25 -6.10 -17.58
N ALA A 42 -6.95 -5.06 -17.11
CA ALA A 42 -6.34 -4.04 -16.25
C ALA A 42 -6.18 -4.56 -14.80
N PRO A 43 -5.27 -3.97 -14.00
CA PRO A 43 -5.21 -4.22 -12.57
C PRO A 43 -6.56 -3.99 -11.89
N ARG A 44 -6.91 -4.87 -10.96
CA ARG A 44 -8.20 -4.85 -10.25
C ARG A 44 -8.08 -4.51 -8.78
N TYR A 45 -6.87 -4.58 -8.24
CA TYR A 45 -6.60 -4.18 -6.88
C TYR A 45 -5.39 -3.26 -6.84
N ALA A 46 -5.51 -2.15 -6.12
CA ALA A 46 -4.40 -1.35 -5.68
C ALA A 46 -4.19 -1.61 -4.20
N VAL A 47 -2.96 -1.97 -3.85
CA VAL A 47 -2.53 -2.16 -2.48
C VAL A 47 -1.58 -1.03 -2.13
N TYR A 48 -1.82 -0.38 -1.00
CA TYR A 48 -0.96 0.65 -0.46
C TYR A 48 -0.45 0.23 0.90
N VAL A 49 0.84 0.46 1.10
CA VAL A 49 1.51 0.31 2.39
C VAL A 49 2.52 1.44 2.52
N GLY A 50 2.74 1.90 3.74
CA GLY A 50 3.79 2.86 4.00
C GLY A 50 4.02 3.05 5.48
N ALA A 51 5.27 3.29 5.81
CA ALA A 51 5.77 3.68 7.11
C ALA A 51 6.35 5.09 7.04
N CYS A 52 6.37 5.76 8.18
CA CYS A 52 7.20 6.93 8.41
C CYS A 52 8.39 6.46 9.26
N GLU A 53 9.61 6.56 8.75
CA GLU A 53 10.81 6.11 9.47
C GLU A 53 11.23 7.07 10.59
N ARG A 54 10.49 8.18 10.80
CA ARG A 54 10.84 9.19 11.79
C ARG A 54 10.24 8.88 13.16
N GLU A 55 11.11 8.90 14.17
CA GLU A 55 10.70 9.06 15.57
C GLU A 55 10.50 10.56 15.89
N GLY A 56 9.28 10.95 16.29
CA GLY A 56 8.95 12.32 16.73
C GLY A 56 7.95 13.07 15.83
N PRO A 57 7.72 14.38 16.08
CA PRO A 57 6.70 15.14 15.39
C PRO A 57 7.00 15.28 13.90
N CYS A 58 5.96 15.10 13.07
CA CYS A 58 6.05 15.26 11.61
C CYS A 58 6.49 16.70 11.27
N PRO A 59 7.50 16.90 10.39
CA PRO A 59 7.94 18.25 10.03
C PRO A 59 6.89 19.02 9.21
N TYR A 60 5.91 18.31 8.65
CA TYR A 60 4.79 18.86 7.90
C TYR A 60 3.52 19.00 8.75
N ASP A 61 3.61 18.76 10.06
CA ASP A 61 2.48 18.81 11.00
C ASP A 61 1.29 17.93 10.58
N VAL A 62 1.60 16.82 9.91
CA VAL A 62 0.59 15.84 9.49
C VAL A 62 0.36 14.86 10.63
N GLU A 63 -0.89 14.77 11.10
CA GLU A 63 -1.34 13.73 12.03
C GLU A 63 -1.14 12.33 11.41
N ASP A 64 -0.88 11.34 12.27
CA ASP A 64 -0.55 9.96 11.90
C ASP A 64 -1.60 9.37 10.93
N GLN A 65 -1.27 9.39 9.64
CA GLN A 65 -2.14 9.00 8.54
C GLN A 65 -1.38 8.03 7.64
N SER A 66 -1.95 6.83 7.48
CA SER A 66 -1.45 5.80 6.58
C SER A 66 -2.41 5.62 5.40
N PRO A 67 -1.99 5.95 4.16
CA PRO A 67 -0.66 6.44 3.76
C PRO A 67 -0.44 7.93 4.04
N CYS A 68 0.82 8.33 4.28
CA CYS A 68 1.21 9.73 4.44
C CYS A 68 0.88 10.54 3.16
N PRO A 69 0.18 11.70 3.29
CA PRO A 69 -0.22 12.53 2.15
C PRO A 69 0.93 13.31 1.51
N ILE A 70 2.07 13.47 2.19
CA ILE A 70 3.22 14.23 1.68
C ILE A 70 4.03 13.35 0.75
N LEU A 71 3.78 13.47 -0.56
CA LEU A 71 4.33 12.55 -1.56
C LEU A 71 5.86 12.60 -1.66
N ASP A 72 6.44 13.80 -1.54
CA ASP A 72 7.87 14.07 -1.70
C ASP A 72 8.64 14.10 -0.37
N CYS A 73 8.04 13.61 0.71
CA CYS A 73 8.74 13.52 1.99
C CYS A 73 9.82 12.43 1.89
N GLU A 74 11.09 12.80 2.13
CA GLU A 74 12.22 11.86 2.09
C GLU A 74 12.12 10.76 3.15
N LEU A 75 11.35 10.99 4.21
CA LEU A 75 11.11 10.06 5.32
C LEU A 75 9.94 9.10 5.03
N ARG A 76 9.24 9.29 3.91
CA ARG A 76 8.09 8.48 3.51
C ARG A 76 8.59 7.23 2.80
N HIS A 77 8.64 6.14 3.54
CA HIS A 77 8.87 4.82 2.97
C HIS A 77 7.52 4.20 2.61
N SER A 78 7.21 4.13 1.32
CA SER A 78 5.88 3.68 0.88
C SER A 78 5.97 2.87 -0.38
N LEU A 79 5.02 1.95 -0.53
CA LEU A 79 4.95 1.04 -1.66
C LEU A 79 3.49 0.89 -2.10
N ARG A 80 3.27 0.97 -3.41
CA ARG A 80 1.98 0.71 -4.04
C ARG A 80 2.13 -0.46 -5.01
N MET A 81 1.37 -1.52 -4.77
CA MET A 81 1.28 -2.67 -5.67
C MET A 81 -0.01 -2.63 -6.45
N LEU A 82 0.07 -2.91 -7.74
CA LEU A 82 -1.09 -3.17 -8.59
C LEU A 82 -1.18 -4.68 -8.82
N LEU A 83 -2.33 -5.25 -8.48
CA LEU A 83 -2.62 -6.67 -8.65
C LEU A 83 -3.76 -6.86 -9.66
N ASP A 84 -3.69 -7.92 -10.46
CA ASP A 84 -4.79 -8.34 -11.33
C ASP A 84 -5.90 -9.10 -10.54
N ARG A 85 -6.86 -9.70 -11.26
CA ARG A 85 -7.96 -10.46 -10.65
C ARG A 85 -7.50 -11.69 -9.88
N GLU A 86 -6.41 -12.31 -10.34
CA GLU A 86 -5.85 -13.55 -9.80
C GLU A 86 -4.88 -13.26 -8.65
N GLY A 87 -4.56 -11.98 -8.41
CA GLY A 87 -3.63 -11.55 -7.38
C GLY A 87 -2.17 -11.58 -7.85
N LYS A 88 -1.94 -11.67 -9.16
CA LYS A 88 -0.61 -11.52 -9.75
C LYS A 88 -0.19 -10.05 -9.68
N LEU A 89 1.06 -9.84 -9.30
CA LEU A 89 1.69 -8.53 -9.28
C LEU A 89 1.88 -8.03 -10.71
N VAL A 90 1.21 -6.92 -11.04
CA VAL A 90 1.30 -6.26 -12.35
C VAL A 90 2.36 -5.16 -12.31
N GLU A 91 2.36 -4.36 -11.24
CA GLU A 91 3.27 -3.22 -11.09
C GLU A 91 3.57 -2.94 -9.62
N VAL A 92 4.77 -2.44 -9.35
CA VAL A 92 5.20 -1.94 -8.03
C VAL A 92 5.73 -0.54 -8.19
N LEU A 93 5.15 0.39 -7.43
CA LEU A 93 5.55 1.79 -7.37
C LEU A 93 6.10 2.03 -5.97
N ARG A 94 7.39 2.33 -5.86
CA ARG A 94 8.02 2.72 -4.59
C ARG A 94 7.96 4.24 -4.46
N SER A 95 7.75 4.72 -3.23
CA SER A 95 7.80 6.15 -2.94
C SER A 95 9.22 6.65 -3.10
N GLY A 96 9.32 7.52 -4.09
CA GLY A 96 10.52 8.03 -4.74
C GLY A 96 10.00 8.53 -6.09
N VAL A 97 9.11 9.53 -6.04
CA VAL A 97 8.48 10.09 -7.24
C VAL A 97 9.57 10.85 -8.01
N ARG A 98 10.34 10.14 -8.83
CA ARG A 98 10.95 10.74 -10.01
C ARG A 98 10.11 10.32 -11.21
N TRP A 99 9.07 11.11 -11.50
CA TRP A 99 8.65 11.27 -12.89
C TRP A 99 9.80 12.00 -13.59
N THR A 100 10.70 11.28 -14.24
CA THR A 100 11.42 11.88 -15.36
C THR A 100 10.41 12.03 -16.48
N ALA A 101 10.10 13.29 -16.81
CA ALA A 101 9.36 13.68 -18.01
C ALA A 101 10.01 13.10 -19.28
#